data_AF-A0AAV4JL02-F1
#
_entry.id   AF-A0AAV4JL02-F1
#
_cell.length_a   1.000
_cell.length_b   1.000
_cell.length_c   1.000
_cell.angle_alpha   90.00
_cell.angle_beta   90.00
_cell.angle_gamma   90.00
#
_symmetry.space_group_name_H-M   'P 1'
#
loop_
_entity.id
_entity.type
_entity.pdbx_description
1 polymer ?
#
loop_
_entity_poly.entity_id
_entity_poly.type
_entity_poly.pdbx_seq_one_letter_code
_entity_poly.pdbx_strand_id
1 'polypeptide(L)'
;MQRRLKWSRLYYNDDVATTLDDDDDSDATNDDDYHYEEKVDGRGRGELIRLCLAAANIEFKDHFLYERAEYLKLIEDGKLLFNQLPLLEIDGKNLTQSNSCARYVARKASLCGKNEDEAVQIDMLYEGGRDFLTPFLPMVFKSEADVLAGAKEKTLPKYMPLFEKVAAANGTGYLVGSSLTLADISVLEPLLLCVEYFGTECFNGYPALKKVYDTVTGLDSISSFLKGPHRQRKNDERYVGEVKRVLNW
;
A
#
# COMPACT_ATOMS: atom_id res chain seq x y z
N MET A 1 -5.58 0.71 23.29
CA MET A 1 -4.34 1.43 22.92
C MET A 1 -3.92 0.98 21.52
N GLN A 2 -3.50 1.90 20.65
CA GLN A 2 -3.23 1.71 19.21
C GLN A 2 -4.42 1.24 18.36
N ARG A 3 -4.49 1.78 17.13
CA ARG A 3 -5.54 1.58 16.11
C ARG A 3 -4.87 1.07 14.82
N ARG A 4 -5.59 0.35 13.95
CA ARG A 4 -5.04 -0.21 12.69
C ARG A 4 -5.95 0.11 11.50
N LEU A 5 -5.46 -0.07 10.27
CA LEU A 5 -6.00 0.54 9.03
C LEU A 5 -6.40 -0.52 7.97
N LYS A 6 -7.42 -0.23 7.15
CA LYS A 6 -8.04 -1.09 6.11
C LYS A 6 -7.22 -1.01 4.82
N TRP A 7 -6.85 -2.14 4.20
CA TRP A 7 -6.33 -2.22 2.81
C TRP A 7 -6.85 -3.56 2.20
N SER A 8 -6.60 -3.85 0.91
CA SER A 8 -7.28 -4.93 0.14
C SER A 8 -6.88 -6.39 0.45
N ARG A 9 -7.60 -7.32 -0.18
CA ARG A 9 -7.27 -8.74 -0.36
C ARG A 9 -6.75 -8.98 -1.79
N LEU A 10 -5.87 -9.96 -1.99
CA LEU A 10 -5.19 -10.21 -3.27
C LEU A 10 -5.22 -11.70 -3.65
N TYR A 11 -5.60 -12.01 -4.89
CA TYR A 11 -5.78 -13.36 -5.45
C TYR A 11 -4.87 -13.62 -6.66
N TYR A 12 -4.56 -14.89 -6.90
CA TYR A 12 -4.12 -15.45 -8.18
C TYR A 12 -5.30 -16.13 -8.91
N ASN A 13 -5.18 -16.44 -10.20
CA ASN A 13 -6.30 -16.91 -11.01
C ASN A 13 -5.98 -18.18 -11.82
N ASP A 14 -6.60 -19.29 -11.45
CA ASP A 14 -6.81 -20.45 -12.32
C ASP A 14 -8.31 -20.71 -12.49
N ASP A 15 -8.67 -21.19 -13.68
CA ASP A 15 -9.98 -21.67 -14.13
C ASP A 15 -11.17 -20.68 -14.26
N VAL A 16 -12.09 -21.05 -15.15
CA VAL A 16 -13.25 -20.27 -15.62
C VAL A 16 -14.47 -21.18 -15.67
N ALA A 17 -15.56 -20.82 -14.98
CA ALA A 17 -16.84 -21.48 -15.11
C ALA A 17 -18.04 -20.54 -14.91
N THR A 18 -19.04 -20.72 -15.76
CA THR A 18 -20.41 -20.17 -15.79
C THR A 18 -21.28 -20.72 -14.63
N THR A 19 -22.51 -20.26 -14.32
CA THR A 19 -23.56 -19.53 -15.06
C THR A 19 -24.28 -18.47 -14.18
N LEU A 20 -25.23 -17.74 -14.79
CA LEU A 20 -26.33 -17.02 -14.12
C LEU A 20 -27.50 -17.98 -13.76
N ASP A 21 -28.46 -17.50 -12.98
CA ASP A 21 -29.95 -17.59 -13.17
C ASP A 21 -30.65 -16.83 -12.00
N ASP A 22 -31.93 -16.47 -12.15
CA ASP A 22 -32.56 -15.28 -11.50
C ASP A 22 -33.70 -15.52 -10.45
N ASP A 23 -34.25 -14.41 -9.92
CA ASP A 23 -35.53 -14.18 -9.18
C ASP A 23 -35.73 -14.83 -7.77
N ASP A 24 -36.30 -14.19 -6.74
CA ASP A 24 -37.59 -13.44 -6.67
C ASP A 24 -37.65 -12.39 -5.50
N ASP A 25 -38.77 -11.67 -5.35
CA ASP A 25 -38.96 -10.40 -4.61
C ASP A 25 -39.58 -10.48 -3.18
N SER A 26 -39.26 -9.51 -2.29
CA SER A 26 -40.16 -9.04 -1.21
C SER A 26 -39.72 -7.70 -0.57
N ASP A 27 -40.59 -6.67 -0.63
CA ASP A 27 -40.41 -5.32 -0.04
C ASP A 27 -40.41 -5.27 1.50
N ALA A 28 -39.61 -4.35 2.07
CA ALA A 28 -39.56 -4.04 3.51
C ALA A 28 -39.08 -2.59 3.87
N THR A 29 -39.48 -1.56 3.12
CA THR A 29 -39.57 -0.13 3.55
C THR A 29 -38.42 0.55 4.35
N ASN A 30 -37.75 1.51 3.68
CA ASN A 30 -37.20 2.77 4.21
C ASN A 30 -36.26 2.80 5.45
N ASP A 31 -34.94 2.89 5.22
CA ASP A 31 -34.10 4.01 5.74
C ASP A 31 -32.88 4.32 4.83
N ASP A 32 -33.02 4.11 3.50
CA ASP A 32 -31.92 4.19 2.53
C ASP A 32 -32.15 5.28 1.47
N ASP A 33 -31.49 6.44 1.64
CA ASP A 33 -31.15 7.38 0.55
C ASP A 33 -29.61 7.57 0.46
N TYR A 34 -28.88 6.51 0.78
CA TYR A 34 -27.46 6.38 0.43
C TYR A 34 -27.37 5.76 -0.97
N HIS A 35 -27.29 6.62 -2.00
CA HIS A 35 -27.17 6.18 -3.40
C HIS A 35 -26.11 5.08 -3.58
N TYR A 36 -26.52 3.96 -4.19
CA TYR A 36 -25.72 2.75 -4.40
C TYR A 36 -24.59 2.88 -5.45
N GLU A 37 -24.20 4.11 -5.81
CA GLU A 37 -23.39 4.42 -6.98
C GLU A 37 -21.92 4.75 -6.62
N GLU A 38 -21.00 4.09 -7.31
CA GLU A 38 -19.55 4.04 -7.03
C GLU A 38 -19.14 3.50 -5.65
N LYS A 39 -19.09 2.17 -5.54
CA LYS A 39 -18.19 1.47 -4.61
C LYS A 39 -16.77 2.05 -4.68
N VAL A 40 -16.16 2.30 -3.51
CA VAL A 40 -14.89 3.05 -3.45
C VAL A 40 -13.72 2.21 -2.94
N ASP A 41 -12.84 1.91 -3.87
CA ASP A 41 -11.53 1.33 -3.62
C ASP A 41 -10.52 2.43 -3.25
N GLY A 42 -9.54 2.08 -2.42
CA GLY A 42 -8.53 3.01 -1.94
C GLY A 42 -7.18 2.34 -1.68
N ARG A 43 -6.15 3.16 -1.49
CA ARG A 43 -4.84 2.70 -0.99
C ARG A 43 -5.06 2.12 0.40
N GLY A 44 -5.60 2.93 1.32
CA GLY A 44 -5.91 2.52 2.68
C GLY A 44 -4.66 2.34 3.56
N ARG A 45 -4.45 1.07 4.00
CA ARG A 45 -1.96 -0.96 4.46
C ARG A 45 -1.41 -2.01 3.37
N GLY A 46 -1.96 -2.20 2.15
CA GLY A 46 -1.64 -3.19 1.12
C GLY A 46 -1.27 -2.61 -0.24
N GLU A 47 -1.31 -1.29 -0.42
CA GLU A 47 -0.74 -0.62 -1.61
C GLU A 47 0.76 -0.89 -1.70
N LEU A 48 1.45 -0.93 -0.54
CA LEU A 48 2.84 -1.37 -0.44
C LEU A 48 3.00 -2.84 -0.86
N ILE A 49 1.97 -3.69 -0.69
CA ILE A 49 1.97 -5.08 -1.19
C ILE A 49 1.78 -5.09 -2.71
N ARG A 50 0.81 -4.34 -3.25
CA ARG A 50 0.59 -4.16 -4.70
C ARG A 50 1.87 -3.66 -5.39
N LEU A 51 2.51 -2.63 -4.82
CA LEU A 51 3.75 -2.05 -5.31
C LEU A 51 4.92 -3.05 -5.23
N CYS A 52 4.99 -3.89 -4.18
CA CYS A 52 5.96 -5.00 -4.11
C CYS A 52 5.68 -6.08 -5.18
N LEU A 53 4.42 -6.43 -5.43
CA LEU A 53 4.03 -7.44 -6.44
C LEU A 53 4.33 -6.93 -7.85
N ALA A 54 3.99 -5.66 -8.14
CA ALA A 54 4.36 -4.98 -9.37
C ALA A 54 5.88 -4.91 -9.56
N ALA A 55 6.63 -4.49 -8.53
CA ALA A 55 8.10 -4.50 -8.55
C ALA A 55 8.68 -5.89 -8.87
N ALA A 56 8.04 -6.94 -8.35
CA ALA A 56 8.39 -8.34 -8.57
C ALA A 56 7.91 -8.91 -9.93
N ASN A 57 7.13 -8.17 -10.72
CA ASN A 57 6.40 -8.66 -11.90
C ASN A 57 5.52 -9.90 -11.61
N ILE A 58 4.90 -9.92 -10.42
CA ILE A 58 3.92 -10.94 -10.04
C ILE A 58 2.52 -10.37 -10.32
N GLU A 59 1.77 -11.02 -11.20
CA GLU A 59 0.38 -10.66 -11.47
C GLU A 59 -0.53 -10.94 -10.26
N PHE A 60 -1.54 -10.09 -10.07
CA PHE A 60 -2.51 -10.21 -8.98
C PHE A 60 -3.87 -9.64 -9.36
N LYS A 61 -4.93 -10.20 -8.76
CA LYS A 61 -6.27 -9.61 -8.73
C LYS A 61 -6.52 -8.98 -7.38
N ASP A 62 -6.92 -7.71 -7.35
CA ASP A 62 -7.49 -7.12 -6.15
C ASP A 62 -8.89 -7.69 -5.89
N HIS A 63 -9.16 -8.03 -4.64
CA HIS A 63 -10.49 -8.32 -4.14
C HIS A 63 -10.77 -7.37 -2.97
N PHE A 64 -11.79 -6.55 -3.14
CA PHE A 64 -12.25 -5.61 -2.14
C PHE A 64 -13.42 -6.21 -1.37
N LEU A 65 -13.54 -5.81 -0.09
CA LEU A 65 -14.66 -6.23 0.75
C LEU A 65 -15.59 -5.03 0.89
N TYR A 66 -16.75 -5.14 0.24
CA TYR A 66 -17.80 -4.14 0.26
C TYR A 66 -18.81 -4.44 1.36
N GLU A 67 -19.02 -5.71 1.72
CA GLU A 67 -19.97 -6.08 2.79
C GLU A 67 -19.32 -6.63 4.05
N ARG A 68 -19.91 -6.28 5.19
CA ARG A 68 -19.48 -6.73 6.52
C ARG A 68 -19.48 -8.26 6.63
N ALA A 69 -20.43 -8.92 5.96
CA ALA A 69 -20.50 -10.38 5.88
C ALA A 69 -19.25 -11.00 5.25
N GLU A 70 -18.68 -10.41 4.20
CA GLU A 70 -17.46 -10.91 3.55
C GLU A 70 -16.26 -10.85 4.50
N TYR A 71 -16.14 -9.77 5.27
CA TYR A 71 -15.09 -9.62 6.28
C TYR A 71 -15.25 -10.60 7.45
N LEU A 72 -16.48 -10.81 7.94
CA LEU A 72 -16.75 -11.79 8.99
C LEU A 72 -16.48 -13.23 8.50
N LYS A 73 -16.84 -13.55 7.25
CA LYS A 73 -16.51 -14.83 6.64
C LYS A 73 -15.00 -15.09 6.56
N LEU A 74 -14.17 -14.08 6.30
CA LEU A 74 -12.70 -14.23 6.33
C LEU A 74 -12.13 -14.54 7.73
N ILE A 75 -12.85 -14.20 8.81
CA ILE A 75 -12.52 -14.60 10.18
C ILE A 75 -12.98 -16.03 10.44
N GLU A 76 -14.21 -16.37 10.05
CA GLU A 76 -14.80 -17.70 10.19
C GLU A 76 -14.03 -18.78 9.42
N ASP A 77 -13.65 -18.49 8.17
CA ASP A 77 -12.79 -19.33 7.31
C ASP A 77 -11.34 -19.42 7.82
N GLY A 78 -11.00 -18.81 8.96
CA GLY A 78 -9.68 -18.84 9.58
C GLY A 78 -8.57 -18.12 8.80
N LYS A 79 -8.90 -17.35 7.76
CA LYS A 79 -7.91 -16.73 6.87
C LYS A 79 -7.19 -15.54 7.52
N LEU A 80 -7.81 -14.87 8.48
CA LEU A 80 -7.23 -13.70 9.16
C LEU A 80 -6.66 -14.06 10.53
N LEU A 81 -5.38 -14.48 10.58
CA LEU A 81 -4.66 -14.87 11.81
C LEU A 81 -4.78 -13.89 13.00
N PHE A 82 -5.00 -12.60 12.73
CA PHE A 82 -5.18 -11.56 13.75
C PHE A 82 -6.50 -10.78 13.62
N ASN A 83 -7.49 -11.35 12.93
CA ASN A 83 -8.76 -10.69 12.54
C ASN A 83 -8.52 -9.30 11.93
N GLN A 84 -7.53 -9.20 11.03
CA GLN A 84 -7.02 -7.95 10.46
C GLN A 84 -6.57 -8.13 9.00
N LEU A 85 -6.95 -7.16 8.17
CA LEU A 85 -6.47 -6.95 6.81
C LEU A 85 -5.17 -6.10 6.79
N PRO A 86 -4.39 -6.08 5.69
CA PRO A 86 -4.58 -6.82 4.43
C PRO A 86 -4.36 -8.33 4.55
N LEU A 87 -4.90 -9.07 3.58
CA LEU A 87 -4.71 -10.50 3.36
C LEU A 87 -4.11 -10.72 1.96
N LEU A 88 -2.96 -11.37 1.87
CA LEU A 88 -2.38 -11.84 0.62
C LEU A 88 -2.50 -13.36 0.55
N GLU A 89 -3.27 -13.87 -0.40
CA GLU A 89 -3.34 -15.31 -0.70
C GLU A 89 -2.30 -15.64 -1.78
N ILE A 90 -1.22 -16.32 -1.39
CA ILE A 90 -0.08 -16.62 -2.28
C ILE A 90 0.58 -17.95 -1.88
N ASP A 91 0.99 -18.76 -2.86
CA ASP A 91 1.63 -20.09 -2.64
C ASP A 91 0.86 -21.00 -1.65
N GLY A 92 -0.48 -20.98 -1.72
CA GLY A 92 -1.36 -21.73 -0.83
C GLY A 92 -1.43 -21.20 0.62
N LYS A 93 -0.96 -19.98 0.89
CA LYS A 93 -0.85 -19.40 2.24
C LYS A 93 -1.72 -18.16 2.38
N ASN A 94 -2.41 -18.05 3.52
CA ASN A 94 -3.08 -16.83 3.98
C ASN A 94 -2.07 -15.95 4.73
N LEU A 95 -1.46 -14.96 4.06
CA LEU A 95 -0.50 -14.05 4.69
C LEU A 95 -1.19 -12.78 5.18
N THR A 96 -0.99 -12.45 6.46
CA THR A 96 -1.45 -11.19 7.09
C THR A 96 -0.26 -10.43 7.70
N GLN A 97 -0.50 -9.20 8.16
CA GLN A 97 0.52 -8.17 8.47
C GLN A 97 1.26 -7.72 7.20
N SER A 98 1.00 -6.48 6.76
CA SER A 98 1.55 -5.91 5.51
C SER A 98 3.06 -6.04 5.36
N ASN A 99 3.80 -5.84 6.46
CA ASN A 99 5.26 -5.87 6.49
C ASN A 99 5.81 -7.30 6.35
N SER A 100 5.00 -8.31 6.65
CA SER A 100 5.29 -9.74 6.43
C SER A 100 4.99 -10.13 4.98
N CYS A 101 3.87 -9.66 4.42
CA CYS A 101 3.49 -9.87 3.02
C CYS A 101 4.51 -9.24 2.05
N ALA A 102 4.89 -7.97 2.28
CA ALA A 102 5.90 -7.27 1.47
C ALA A 102 7.26 -7.99 1.49
N ARG A 103 7.74 -8.41 2.67
CA ARG A 103 8.97 -9.21 2.81
C ARG A 103 8.87 -10.60 2.17
N TYR A 104 7.70 -11.22 2.15
CA TYR A 104 7.49 -12.50 1.48
C TYR A 104 7.65 -12.35 -0.04
N VAL A 105 7.01 -11.34 -0.63
CA VAL A 105 7.14 -11.00 -2.06
C VAL A 105 8.59 -10.63 -2.40
N ALA A 106 9.24 -9.78 -1.60
CA ALA A 106 10.62 -9.37 -1.81
C ALA A 106 11.61 -10.54 -1.84
N ARG A 107 11.46 -11.52 -0.93
CA ARG A 107 12.30 -12.74 -0.93
C ARG A 107 12.07 -13.61 -2.18
N LYS A 108 10.83 -13.72 -2.67
CA LYS A 108 10.56 -14.44 -3.94
C LYS A 108 11.15 -13.75 -5.17
N ALA A 109 11.30 -12.43 -5.11
CA ALA A 109 11.78 -11.59 -6.22
C ALA A 109 13.26 -11.18 -6.10
N SER A 110 14.01 -11.74 -5.14
CA SER A 110 15.41 -11.37 -4.86
C SER A 110 15.66 -9.89 -4.51
N LEU A 111 14.63 -9.19 -4.00
CA LEU A 111 14.67 -7.77 -3.63
C LEU A 111 15.23 -7.52 -2.22
N CYS A 112 15.91 -8.51 -1.63
CA CYS A 112 16.44 -8.48 -0.25
C CYS A 112 17.97 -8.31 -0.18
N GLY A 113 18.61 -7.89 -1.27
CA GLY A 113 20.07 -7.74 -1.36
C GLY A 113 20.79 -9.05 -1.68
N LYS A 114 22.12 -8.97 -1.77
CA LYS A 114 23.02 -10.04 -2.23
C LYS A 114 23.78 -10.73 -1.09
N ASN A 115 23.75 -10.15 0.11
CA ASN A 115 24.49 -10.59 1.30
C ASN A 115 23.79 -10.04 2.57
N GLU A 116 24.23 -10.49 3.75
CA GLU A 116 23.60 -10.13 5.04
C GLU A 116 23.73 -8.63 5.36
N ASP A 117 24.84 -7.99 5.00
CA ASP A 117 25.06 -6.55 5.24
C ASP A 117 24.09 -5.68 4.42
N GLU A 118 23.88 -6.03 3.14
CA GLU A 118 22.81 -5.43 2.32
C GLU A 118 21.43 -5.73 2.90
N ALA A 119 21.16 -6.97 3.33
CA ALA A 119 19.86 -7.40 3.83
C ALA A 119 19.45 -6.65 5.12
N VAL A 120 20.35 -6.51 6.10
CA VAL A 120 20.06 -5.76 7.33
C VAL A 120 19.91 -4.26 7.06
N GLN A 121 20.70 -3.69 6.14
CA GLN A 121 20.51 -2.30 5.71
C GLN A 121 19.15 -2.09 5.03
N ILE A 122 18.73 -3.03 4.17
CA ILE A 122 17.41 -3.01 3.53
C ILE A 122 16.29 -3.07 4.57
N ASP A 123 16.40 -3.94 5.58
CA ASP A 123 15.36 -4.09 6.62
C ASP A 123 15.25 -2.86 7.53
N MET A 124 16.38 -2.22 7.87
CA MET A 124 16.40 -0.95 8.60
C MET A 124 15.73 0.18 7.80
N LEU A 125 16.03 0.29 6.50
CA LEU A 125 15.47 1.31 5.63
C LEU A 125 14.00 1.06 5.31
N TYR A 126 13.57 -0.20 5.22
CA TYR A 126 12.17 -0.58 5.05
C TYR A 126 11.31 -0.14 6.24
N GLU A 127 11.70 -0.48 7.48
CA GLU A 127 10.93 -0.02 8.65
C GLU A 127 11.01 1.52 8.80
N GLY A 128 12.14 2.14 8.43
CA GLY A 128 12.25 3.60 8.30
C GLY A 128 11.27 4.22 7.29
N GLY A 129 11.11 3.61 6.11
CA GLY A 129 10.15 4.02 5.09
C GLY A 129 8.70 3.86 5.56
N ARG A 130 8.39 2.76 6.25
CA ARG A 130 7.08 2.57 6.90
C ARG A 130 6.82 3.58 8.02
N ASP A 131 7.84 4.05 8.74
CA ASP A 131 7.72 5.11 9.75
C ASP A 131 7.71 6.54 9.15
N PHE A 132 8.18 6.72 7.91
CA PHE A 132 7.98 7.92 7.08
C PHE A 132 6.56 7.97 6.49
N LEU A 133 6.00 6.83 6.08
CA LEU A 133 4.62 6.70 5.61
C LEU A 133 3.58 6.83 6.73
N THR A 134 3.88 6.36 7.95
CA THR A 134 2.91 6.28 9.05
C THR A 134 2.22 7.61 9.41
N PRO A 135 2.90 8.78 9.41
CA PRO A 135 2.25 10.08 9.60
C PRO A 135 1.19 10.48 8.57
N PHE A 136 1.19 9.94 7.34
CA PHE A 136 0.18 10.24 6.32
C PHE A 136 -1.12 9.44 6.51
N LEU A 137 -1.01 8.23 7.08
CA LEU A 137 -2.13 7.30 7.21
C LEU A 137 -3.37 7.82 7.97
N PRO A 138 -3.27 8.76 8.94
CA PRO A 138 -4.43 9.36 9.59
C PRO A 138 -5.35 10.20 8.71
N MET A 139 -5.05 10.45 7.43
CA MET A 139 -5.97 11.14 6.49
C MET A 139 -7.36 10.48 6.44
N VAL A 140 -7.46 9.17 6.68
CA VAL A 140 -8.76 8.47 6.74
C VAL A 140 -9.56 8.72 8.04
N PHE A 141 -9.04 9.54 8.96
CA PHE A 141 -9.62 9.82 10.29
C PHE A 141 -9.48 11.29 10.74
N LYS A 142 -8.89 12.16 9.91
CA LYS A 142 -8.57 13.56 10.20
C LYS A 142 -8.71 14.39 8.93
N SER A 143 -8.79 15.71 9.04
CA SER A 143 -8.71 16.56 7.85
C SER A 143 -7.38 16.33 7.13
N GLU A 144 -7.41 16.33 5.80
CA GLU A 144 -6.20 16.20 4.99
C GLU A 144 -5.23 17.36 5.29
N ALA A 145 -5.76 18.57 5.50
CA ALA A 145 -5.00 19.76 5.86
C ALA A 145 -4.17 19.60 7.15
N ASP A 146 -4.75 19.06 8.23
CA ASP A 146 -4.02 18.81 9.48
C ASP A 146 -2.87 17.83 9.29
N VAL A 147 -3.08 16.79 8.47
CA VAL A 147 -2.08 15.76 8.21
C VAL A 147 -0.97 16.31 7.31
N LEU A 148 -1.30 17.07 6.28
CA LEU A 148 -0.32 17.71 5.39
C LEU A 148 0.49 18.80 6.10
N ALA A 149 -0.12 19.58 7.00
CA ALA A 149 0.59 20.52 7.86
C ALA A 149 1.60 19.79 8.77
N GLY A 150 1.13 18.75 9.50
CA GLY A 150 2.00 17.92 10.34
C GLY A 150 3.09 17.18 9.54
N ALA A 151 2.82 16.79 8.30
CA ALA A 151 3.80 16.19 7.40
C ALA A 151 4.88 17.21 7.03
N LYS A 152 4.49 18.40 6.56
CA LYS A 152 5.39 19.48 6.16
C LYS A 152 6.25 20.02 7.31
N GLU A 153 5.69 20.18 8.50
CA GLU A 153 6.40 20.69 9.68
C GLU A 153 7.38 19.70 10.32
N LYS A 154 7.01 18.41 10.37
CA LYS A 154 7.66 17.43 11.28
C LYS A 154 8.12 16.15 10.59
N THR A 155 7.46 15.74 9.51
CA THR A 155 7.74 14.46 8.83
C THR A 155 8.81 14.64 7.75
N LEU A 156 8.60 15.56 6.81
CA LEU A 156 9.57 15.84 5.75
C LEU A 156 10.93 16.30 6.31
N PRO A 157 11.01 17.26 7.26
CA PRO A 157 12.29 17.67 7.86
C PRO A 157 13.00 16.58 8.66
N LYS A 158 12.28 15.54 9.15
CA LYS A 158 12.89 14.40 9.82
C LYS A 158 13.46 13.39 8.82
N TYR A 159 12.69 13.01 7.81
CA TYR A 159 13.01 11.84 6.98
C TYR A 159 13.75 12.16 5.68
N MET A 160 13.44 13.28 5.00
CA MET A 160 14.09 13.61 3.73
C MET A 160 15.62 13.75 3.86
N PRO A 161 16.19 14.42 4.90
CA PRO A 161 17.64 14.49 5.07
C PRO A 161 18.30 13.13 5.37
N LEU A 162 17.57 12.20 5.99
CA LEU A 162 18.08 10.86 6.32
C LEU A 162 18.17 9.99 5.06
N PHE A 163 17.12 9.97 4.24
CA PHE A 163 17.13 9.20 2.99
C PHE A 163 18.02 9.85 1.92
N GLU A 164 18.14 11.19 1.89
CA GLU A 164 19.15 11.88 1.07
C GLU A 164 20.56 11.44 1.44
N LYS A 165 20.91 11.42 2.74
CA LYS A 165 22.24 10.97 3.19
C LYS A 165 22.54 9.52 2.77
N VAL A 166 21.54 8.64 2.81
CA VAL A 166 21.68 7.23 2.37
C VAL A 166 21.84 7.14 0.86
N ALA A 167 20.97 7.80 0.09
CA ALA A 167 21.03 7.82 -1.37
C ALA A 167 22.35 8.44 -1.89
N ALA A 168 22.83 9.50 -1.25
CA ALA A 168 24.09 10.17 -1.60
C ALA A 168 25.32 9.32 -1.25
N ALA A 169 25.28 8.58 -0.14
CA ALA A 169 26.35 7.66 0.26
C ALA A 169 26.44 6.42 -0.65
N ASN A 170 25.31 5.90 -1.14
CA ASN A 170 25.27 4.77 -2.06
C ASN A 170 25.54 5.19 -3.52
N GLY A 171 25.06 6.37 -3.94
CA GLY A 171 25.37 7.02 -5.22
C GLY A 171 24.78 6.38 -6.49
N THR A 172 24.44 5.09 -6.46
CA THR A 172 24.04 4.31 -7.65
C THR A 172 22.75 4.82 -8.30
N GLY A 173 21.79 5.30 -7.51
CA GLY A 173 20.40 5.52 -7.93
C GLY A 173 19.40 4.63 -7.18
N TYR A 174 19.89 3.80 -6.25
CA TYR A 174 19.10 3.04 -5.27
C TYR A 174 19.57 3.39 -3.85
N LEU A 175 18.81 3.01 -2.83
CA LEU A 175 19.17 3.20 -1.41
C LEU A 175 20.21 2.20 -0.91
N VAL A 176 20.23 0.98 -1.46
CA VAL A 176 21.20 -0.08 -1.13
C VAL A 176 21.66 -0.76 -2.42
N GLY A 177 22.96 -0.99 -2.56
CA GLY A 177 23.52 -1.70 -3.70
C GLY A 177 23.25 -1.00 -5.04
N SER A 178 23.04 -1.80 -6.09
CA SER A 178 23.08 -1.36 -7.50
C SER A 178 21.83 -1.73 -8.32
N SER A 179 20.72 -2.07 -7.64
CA SER A 179 19.51 -2.65 -8.23
C SER A 179 18.33 -2.42 -7.29
N LEU A 180 17.11 -2.55 -7.78
CA LEU A 180 15.89 -2.37 -6.97
C LEU A 180 15.88 -3.29 -5.74
N THR A 181 15.54 -2.74 -4.58
CA THR A 181 15.36 -3.46 -3.32
C THR A 181 14.02 -3.13 -2.65
N LEU A 182 13.67 -3.91 -1.63
CA LEU A 182 12.53 -3.65 -0.75
C LEU A 182 12.63 -2.29 0.00
N ALA A 183 13.84 -1.78 0.22
CA ALA A 183 14.04 -0.47 0.84
C ALA A 183 13.55 0.66 -0.09
N ASP A 184 13.93 0.61 -1.36
CA ASP A 184 13.51 1.58 -2.38
C ASP A 184 11.98 1.62 -2.49
N ILE A 185 11.34 0.45 -2.54
CA ILE A 185 9.89 0.30 -2.65
C ILE A 185 9.15 0.91 -1.44
N SER A 186 9.68 0.73 -0.22
CA SER A 186 9.04 1.26 0.99
C SER A 186 9.32 2.75 1.25
N VAL A 187 10.32 3.34 0.60
CA VAL A 187 10.55 4.79 0.59
C VAL A 187 9.82 5.45 -0.59
N LEU A 188 9.58 4.73 -1.68
CA LEU A 188 8.84 5.24 -2.84
C LEU A 188 7.40 5.63 -2.50
N GLU A 189 6.61 4.81 -1.79
CA GLU A 189 5.21 5.15 -1.49
C GLU A 189 5.05 6.48 -0.72
N PRO A 190 5.77 6.77 0.39
CA PRO A 190 5.71 8.08 1.01
C PRO A 190 6.31 9.22 0.15
N LEU A 191 7.27 8.95 -0.75
CA LEU A 191 7.74 9.95 -1.72
C LEU A 191 6.69 10.27 -2.79
N LEU A 192 5.95 9.27 -3.28
CA LEU A 192 4.81 9.47 -4.18
C LEU A 192 3.77 10.37 -3.52
N LEU A 193 3.42 10.12 -2.25
CA LEU A 193 2.55 11.02 -1.48
C LEU A 193 3.15 12.43 -1.35
N CYS A 194 4.46 12.57 -1.12
CA CYS A 194 5.10 13.89 -1.05
C CYS A 194 4.98 14.66 -2.38
N VAL A 195 5.19 14.01 -3.53
CA VAL A 195 5.00 14.64 -4.85
C VAL A 195 3.53 14.95 -5.12
N GLU A 196 2.62 14.05 -4.77
CA GLU A 196 1.16 14.15 -5.00
C GLU A 196 0.45 15.20 -4.12
N TYR A 197 1.14 15.73 -3.10
CA TYR A 197 0.60 16.74 -2.17
C TYR A 197 1.45 18.01 -2.01
N PHE A 198 2.76 17.96 -2.29
CA PHE A 198 3.68 19.10 -2.15
C PHE A 198 4.45 19.44 -3.43
N GLY A 199 4.20 18.73 -4.54
CA GLY A 199 4.92 18.89 -5.79
C GLY A 199 6.33 18.28 -5.77
N THR A 200 7.01 18.32 -6.91
CA THR A 200 8.42 17.87 -7.03
C THR A 200 9.39 18.72 -6.21
N GLU A 201 8.95 19.91 -5.81
CA GLU A 201 9.62 20.88 -4.93
C GLU A 201 9.93 20.30 -3.54
N CYS A 202 9.26 19.21 -3.13
CA CYS A 202 9.64 18.48 -1.92
C CYS A 202 11.07 17.89 -1.96
N PHE A 203 11.65 17.73 -3.15
CA PHE A 203 13.05 17.33 -3.35
C PHE A 203 14.06 18.49 -3.35
N ASN A 204 13.64 19.73 -3.12
CA ASN A 204 14.58 20.87 -3.04
C ASN A 204 15.55 20.70 -1.87
N GLY A 205 16.83 20.50 -2.18
CA GLY A 205 17.88 20.15 -1.21
C GLY A 205 18.14 18.64 -1.06
N TYR A 206 17.43 17.80 -1.78
CA TYR A 206 17.53 16.32 -1.74
C TYR A 206 17.76 15.69 -3.14
N PRO A 207 18.86 16.05 -3.84
CA PRO A 207 19.10 15.62 -5.22
C PRO A 207 19.38 14.11 -5.36
N ALA A 208 20.03 13.46 -4.40
CA ALA A 208 20.29 12.02 -4.49
C ALA A 208 19.01 11.20 -4.26
N LEU A 209 18.16 11.64 -3.33
CA LEU A 209 16.83 11.06 -3.08
C LEU A 209 15.89 11.29 -4.27
N LYS A 210 15.99 12.45 -4.95
CA LYS A 210 15.31 12.65 -6.23
C LYS A 210 15.80 11.68 -7.29
N LYS A 211 17.12 11.46 -7.41
CA LYS A 211 17.69 10.45 -8.33
C LYS A 211 17.13 9.05 -8.04
N VAL A 212 16.97 8.66 -6.77
CA VAL A 212 16.31 7.39 -6.41
C VAL A 212 14.86 7.36 -6.87
N TYR A 213 14.08 8.41 -6.56
CA TYR A 213 12.68 8.51 -7.01
C TYR A 213 12.54 8.41 -8.54
N ASP A 214 13.33 9.18 -9.28
CA ASP A 214 13.35 9.20 -10.75
C ASP A 214 13.75 7.83 -11.32
N THR A 215 14.78 7.18 -10.72
CA THR A 215 15.26 5.85 -11.15
C THR A 215 14.18 4.79 -10.96
N VAL A 216 13.55 4.73 -9.78
CA VAL A 216 12.61 3.66 -9.43
C VAL A 216 11.26 3.87 -10.15
N THR A 217 10.76 5.11 -10.27
CA THR A 217 9.53 5.40 -11.04
C THR A 217 9.71 5.23 -12.56
N GLY A 218 10.96 5.28 -13.04
CA GLY A 218 11.34 4.99 -14.41
C GLY A 218 11.44 3.50 -14.77
N LEU A 219 11.40 2.57 -13.79
CA LEU A 219 11.39 1.13 -14.07
C LEU A 219 10.05 0.71 -14.68
N ASP A 220 10.06 -0.06 -15.77
CA ASP A 220 8.85 -0.39 -16.54
C ASP A 220 7.71 -0.98 -15.71
N SER A 221 8.01 -1.86 -14.75
CA SER A 221 7.01 -2.51 -13.89
C SER A 221 6.37 -1.53 -12.89
N ILE A 222 7.16 -0.63 -12.30
CA ILE A 222 6.69 0.46 -11.43
C ILE A 222 5.91 1.50 -12.25
N SER A 223 6.44 1.90 -13.41
CA SER A 223 5.83 2.89 -14.29
C SER A 223 4.49 2.40 -14.86
N SER A 224 4.39 1.11 -15.17
CA SER A 224 3.14 0.46 -15.58
C SER A 224 2.14 0.36 -14.43
N PHE A 225 2.58 0.01 -13.22
CA PHE A 225 1.72 0.01 -12.04
C PHE A 225 1.14 1.39 -11.73
N LEU A 226 1.98 2.44 -11.70
CA LEU A 226 1.58 3.81 -11.37
C LEU A 226 0.61 4.44 -12.38
N LYS A 227 0.53 3.90 -13.61
CA LYS A 227 -0.40 4.29 -14.67
C LYS A 227 -1.58 3.31 -14.82
N GLY A 228 -1.54 2.17 -14.14
CA GLY A 228 -2.46 1.05 -14.31
C GLY A 228 -3.56 0.98 -13.25
N PRO A 229 -4.57 0.11 -13.44
CA PRO A 229 -5.77 0.06 -12.59
C PRO A 229 -5.49 -0.38 -11.14
N HIS A 230 -4.33 -0.97 -10.87
CA HIS A 230 -3.96 -1.40 -9.52
C HIS A 230 -3.41 -0.26 -8.65
N ARG A 231 -2.94 0.87 -9.22
CA ARG A 231 -2.56 2.06 -8.44
C ARG A 231 -3.83 2.74 -7.95
N GLN A 232 -4.13 2.62 -6.67
CA GLN A 232 -5.39 3.12 -6.14
C GLN A 232 -5.41 4.65 -6.04
N ARG A 233 -6.63 5.20 -6.15
CA ARG A 233 -6.90 6.64 -6.00
C ARG A 233 -6.59 7.13 -4.57
N LYS A 234 -6.51 8.46 -4.41
CA LYS A 234 -6.47 9.07 -3.07
C LYS A 234 -7.67 8.58 -2.25
N ASN A 235 -7.45 8.31 -0.97
CA ASN A 235 -8.52 7.94 -0.06
C ASN A 235 -9.44 9.17 0.13
N ASP A 236 -10.70 9.09 -0.31
CA ASP A 236 -11.70 10.16 -0.15
C ASP A 236 -12.66 9.85 1.03
N GLU A 237 -13.62 10.75 1.30
CA GLU A 237 -14.58 10.56 2.39
C GLU A 237 -15.50 9.34 2.18
N ARG A 238 -15.74 8.95 0.92
CA ARG A 238 -16.49 7.73 0.56
C ARG A 238 -15.72 6.48 0.94
N TYR A 239 -14.42 6.43 0.65
CA TYR A 239 -13.53 5.38 1.16
C TYR A 239 -13.58 5.30 2.69
N VAL A 240 -13.58 6.45 3.39
CA VAL A 240 -13.70 6.49 4.86
C VAL A 240 -15.06 5.96 5.35
N GLY A 241 -16.15 6.19 4.63
CA GLY A 241 -17.46 5.58 4.88
C GLY A 241 -17.41 4.06 4.79
N GLU A 242 -16.98 3.53 3.65
CA GLU A 242 -16.84 2.08 3.40
C GLU A 242 -15.85 1.39 4.32
N VAL A 243 -14.82 2.11 4.79
CA VAL A 243 -13.91 1.64 5.84
C VAL A 243 -14.66 1.39 7.15
N LYS A 244 -15.49 2.33 7.59
CA LYS A 244 -16.26 2.23 8.84
C LYS A 244 -17.39 1.20 8.74
N ARG A 245 -18.18 1.23 7.67
CA ARG A 245 -19.37 0.37 7.46
C ARG A 245 -19.02 -1.12 7.58
N VAL A 246 -18.03 -1.57 6.82
CA VAL A 246 -17.65 -3.00 6.75
C VAL A 246 -16.99 -3.48 8.05
N LEU A 247 -16.08 -2.71 8.64
CA LEU A 247 -15.34 -3.16 9.83
C LEU A 247 -16.00 -2.83 11.17
N ASN A 248 -16.96 -1.90 11.20
CA ASN A 248 -17.59 -1.32 12.38
C ASN A 248 -16.55 -0.59 13.28
N TRP A 249 -16.17 0.62 12.87
CA TRP A 249 -15.15 1.51 13.46
C TRP A 249 -15.68 2.88 13.86
#